data_AF-A0A817LQR2-F1
#
_entry.id   AF-A0A817LQR2-F1
#
_cell.length_a   1.000
_cell.length_b   1.000
_cell.length_c   1.000
_cell.angle_alpha   90.00
_cell.angle_beta   90.00
_cell.angle_gamma   90.00
#
_symmetry.space_group_name_H-M   'P 1'
#
loop_
_entity.id
_entity.type
_entity.pdbx_description
1 polymer ?
#
loop_
_entity_poly.entity_id
_entity_poly.type
_entity_poly.pdbx_seq_one_letter_code
_entity_poly.pdbx_strand_id
1 'polypeptide(L)'
;MIVQRSSSLFHTRIAVLIFICTWLSNCSLAVQTFLSIENTILYLISQICAQSIGDDHEILIQSLCSFALGLCLLFNNNPISSYSTESLERLINERIDIELFQEKLAILSKSEYYTKAVQKPQLKLSKSSDMILDYEFARLYKTFEGSITHMLTRNSISSTDRTLIDPISTNLDEQQTSTMMIHNDLIRQQAEHINVYKQEEKQLIQECDMYKKKIIDLEEQIEEIKSCLTQHTI
;
A
#
# COMPACT_ATOMS: atom_id res chain seq x y z
N MET A 1 1.53 7.52 -33.57
CA MET A 1 1.23 8.68 -32.69
C MET A 1 -0.02 8.48 -31.84
N ILE A 2 -1.13 7.91 -32.35
CA ILE A 2 -2.36 7.68 -31.56
C ILE A 2 -2.14 6.68 -30.41
N VAL A 3 -1.43 5.57 -30.66
CA VAL A 3 -1.12 4.53 -29.65
C VAL A 3 -0.26 5.05 -28.48
N GLN A 4 0.62 6.02 -28.75
CA GLN A 4 1.49 6.58 -27.71
C GLN A 4 0.73 7.58 -26.82
N ARG A 5 -0.27 8.26 -27.38
CA ARG A 5 -1.13 9.20 -26.65
C ARG A 5 -2.11 8.47 -25.73
N SER A 6 -2.71 7.36 -26.17
CA SER A 6 -3.58 6.53 -25.33
C SER A 6 -2.83 5.91 -24.16
N SER A 7 -1.61 5.43 -24.38
CA SER A 7 -0.74 4.90 -23.32
C SER A 7 -0.39 5.96 -22.26
N SER A 8 -0.09 7.20 -22.66
CA SER A 8 0.21 8.28 -21.70
C SER A 8 -0.98 8.69 -20.84
N LEU A 9 -2.20 8.65 -21.40
CA LEU A 9 -3.44 8.96 -20.67
C LEU A 9 -3.78 7.88 -19.64
N PHE A 10 -3.59 6.61 -20.00
CA PHE A 10 -3.71 5.49 -19.06
C PHE A 10 -2.78 5.66 -17.85
N HIS A 11 -1.48 5.89 -18.09
CA HIS A 11 -0.51 6.09 -17.00
C HIS A 11 -0.89 7.26 -16.10
N THR A 12 -1.38 8.36 -16.67
CA THR A 12 -1.82 9.53 -15.90
C THR A 12 -3.02 9.18 -15.02
N ARG A 13 -4.03 8.47 -15.55
CA ARG A 13 -5.20 8.03 -14.78
C ARG A 13 -4.79 7.13 -13.61
N ILE A 14 -3.91 6.15 -13.86
CA ILE A 14 -3.40 5.26 -12.82
C ILE A 14 -2.63 6.03 -11.75
N ALA A 15 -1.70 6.90 -12.14
CA ALA A 15 -0.90 7.67 -11.19
C ALA A 15 -1.78 8.55 -10.29
N VAL A 16 -2.80 9.19 -10.87
CA VAL A 16 -3.78 9.99 -10.12
C VAL A 16 -4.60 9.11 -9.17
N LEU A 17 -5.06 7.94 -9.60
CA LEU A 17 -5.83 7.03 -8.75
C LEU A 17 -5.00 6.44 -7.60
N ILE A 18 -3.74 6.08 -7.86
CA ILE A 18 -2.78 5.64 -6.82
C ILE A 18 -2.59 6.78 -5.82
N PHE A 19 -2.34 8.00 -6.29
CA PHE A 19 -2.20 9.17 -5.42
C PHE A 19 -3.45 9.39 -4.57
N ILE A 20 -4.65 9.35 -5.16
CA ILE A 20 -5.92 9.49 -4.44
C ILE A 20 -6.05 8.42 -3.37
N CYS A 21 -5.84 7.14 -3.70
CA CYS A 21 -5.94 6.04 -2.73
C CYS A 21 -4.95 6.22 -1.56
N THR A 22 -3.71 6.58 -1.85
CA THR A 22 -2.70 6.87 -0.82
C THR A 22 -3.11 8.06 0.05
N TRP A 23 -3.63 9.12 -0.56
CA TRP A 23 -4.09 10.33 0.15
C TRP A 23 -5.29 10.07 1.06
N LEU A 24 -6.23 9.23 0.63
CA LEU A 24 -7.43 8.86 1.42
C LEU A 24 -7.11 7.91 2.57
N SER A 25 -6.07 7.08 2.45
CA SER A 25 -5.74 6.07 3.44
C SER A 25 -5.40 6.68 4.80
N ASN A 26 -6.02 6.17 5.87
CA ASN A 26 -5.83 6.63 7.25
C ASN A 26 -6.06 8.14 7.48
N CYS A 27 -6.79 8.83 6.59
CA CYS A 27 -6.98 10.27 6.66
C CYS A 27 -8.44 10.68 6.43
N SER A 28 -9.20 10.82 7.52
CA SER A 28 -10.61 11.22 7.45
C SER A 28 -10.83 12.62 6.87
N LEU A 29 -9.89 13.54 7.07
CA LEU A 29 -9.94 14.88 6.47
C LEU A 29 -9.78 14.84 4.94
N ALA A 30 -8.92 13.97 4.43
CA ALA A 30 -8.77 13.76 2.99
C ALA A 30 -10.06 13.17 2.40
N VAL A 31 -10.65 12.17 3.07
CA VAL A 31 -11.96 11.61 2.70
C VAL A 31 -13.05 12.67 2.69
N GLN A 32 -13.16 13.50 3.74
CA GLN A 32 -14.11 14.61 3.78
C GLN A 32 -13.94 15.55 2.58
N THR A 33 -12.70 15.96 2.32
CA THR A 33 -12.38 16.87 1.21
C THR A 33 -12.76 16.23 -0.12
N PHE A 34 -12.40 14.98 -0.32
CA PHE A 34 -12.72 14.24 -1.54
C PHE A 34 -14.22 14.05 -1.77
N LEU A 35 -14.98 13.68 -0.72
CA LEU A 35 -16.43 13.55 -0.76
C LEU A 35 -17.17 14.88 -0.98
N SER A 36 -16.55 16.01 -0.62
CA SER A 36 -17.11 17.34 -0.86
C SER A 36 -17.03 17.79 -2.33
N ILE A 37 -16.18 17.13 -3.14
CA ILE A 37 -16.03 17.46 -4.56
C ILE A 37 -17.22 16.90 -5.33
N GLU A 38 -17.95 17.79 -5.99
CA GLU A 38 -19.14 17.45 -6.78
C GLU A 38 -18.85 16.38 -7.85
N ASN A 39 -19.80 15.49 -8.09
CA ASN A 39 -19.74 14.40 -9.07
C ASN A 39 -18.64 13.35 -8.88
N THR A 40 -17.78 13.47 -7.86
CA THR A 40 -16.69 12.50 -7.62
C THR A 40 -17.23 11.09 -7.36
N ILE A 41 -18.22 10.95 -6.48
CA ILE A 41 -18.84 9.64 -6.19
C ILE A 41 -19.58 9.09 -7.41
N LEU A 42 -20.28 9.95 -8.16
CA LEU A 42 -20.96 9.55 -9.38
C LEU A 42 -19.98 9.05 -10.44
N TYR A 43 -18.84 9.72 -10.58
CA TYR A 43 -17.76 9.27 -11.46
C TYR A 43 -17.24 7.89 -11.04
N LEU A 44 -16.93 7.68 -9.75
CA LEU A 44 -16.46 6.38 -9.25
C LEU A 44 -17.47 5.26 -9.54
N ILE A 45 -18.75 5.46 -9.21
CA ILE A 45 -19.82 4.50 -9.50
C ILE A 45 -19.88 4.21 -11.00
N SER A 46 -19.91 5.25 -11.84
CA SER A 46 -19.97 5.09 -13.30
C SER A 46 -18.78 4.33 -13.86
N GLN A 47 -17.57 4.55 -13.31
CA GLN A 47 -16.38 3.81 -13.74
C GLN A 47 -16.50 2.34 -13.35
N ILE A 48 -16.85 2.04 -12.09
CA ILE A 48 -16.95 0.66 -11.58
C ILE A 48 -17.98 -0.17 -12.38
N CYS A 49 -19.12 0.43 -12.71
CA CYS A 49 -20.19 -0.22 -13.47
C CYS A 49 -19.92 -0.32 -14.98
N ALA A 50 -18.87 0.31 -15.51
CA ALA A 50 -18.63 0.30 -16.95
C ALA A 50 -18.25 -1.10 -17.46
N GLN A 51 -18.75 -1.45 -18.65
CA GLN A 51 -18.40 -2.71 -19.31
C GLN A 51 -17.04 -2.57 -20.03
N SER A 52 -16.06 -3.37 -19.64
CA SER A 52 -14.65 -3.27 -20.08
C SER A 52 -14.12 -4.61 -20.61
N ILE A 53 -14.95 -5.34 -21.38
CA ILE A 53 -14.64 -6.68 -21.87
C ILE A 53 -13.35 -6.65 -22.71
N GLY A 54 -12.31 -7.34 -22.22
CA GLY A 54 -11.03 -7.50 -22.91
C GLY A 54 -10.10 -6.29 -22.85
N ASP A 55 -10.37 -5.30 -21.99
CA ASP A 55 -9.50 -4.15 -21.76
C ASP A 55 -8.92 -4.17 -20.33
N ASP A 56 -7.75 -4.79 -20.18
CA ASP A 56 -7.04 -4.90 -18.89
C ASP A 56 -6.71 -3.54 -18.26
N HIS A 57 -6.55 -2.49 -19.08
CA HIS A 57 -6.28 -1.14 -18.60
C HIS A 57 -7.50 -0.55 -17.93
N GLU A 58 -8.66 -0.62 -18.57
CA GLU A 58 -9.91 -0.16 -17.98
C GLU A 58 -10.31 -1.01 -16.78
N ILE A 59 -10.12 -2.33 -16.84
CA ILE A 59 -10.36 -3.23 -15.70
C ILE A 59 -9.51 -2.80 -14.48
N LEU A 60 -8.22 -2.49 -14.68
CA LEU A 60 -7.37 -2.00 -13.59
C LEU A 60 -7.88 -0.68 -13.00
N ILE A 61 -8.29 0.26 -13.86
CA ILE A 61 -8.86 1.54 -13.43
C ILE A 61 -10.14 1.33 -12.60
N GLN A 62 -10.99 0.39 -12.99
CA GLN A 62 -12.20 0.02 -12.24
C GLN A 62 -11.88 -0.53 -10.85
N SER A 63 -10.88 -1.41 -10.76
CA SER A 63 -10.44 -1.93 -9.46
C SER A 63 -9.89 -0.84 -8.56
N LEU A 64 -9.13 0.11 -9.11
CA LEU A 64 -8.62 1.27 -8.37
C LEU A 64 -9.75 2.22 -7.93
N CYS A 65 -10.76 2.45 -8.77
CA CYS A 65 -11.95 3.22 -8.40
C CYS A 65 -12.75 2.53 -7.27
N SER A 66 -12.87 1.20 -7.34
CA SER A 66 -13.50 0.39 -6.28
C SER A 66 -12.73 0.52 -4.97
N PHE A 67 -11.40 0.45 -5.04
CA PHE A 67 -10.54 0.63 -3.87
C PHE A 67 -10.66 2.04 -3.27
N ALA A 68 -10.64 3.08 -4.10
CA ALA A 68 -10.83 4.47 -3.65
C ALA A 68 -12.18 4.68 -2.94
N LEU A 69 -13.27 4.13 -3.49
CA LEU A 69 -14.60 4.18 -2.87
C LEU A 69 -14.63 3.38 -1.55
N GLY A 70 -13.96 2.22 -1.49
CA GLY A 70 -13.82 1.44 -0.27
C GLY A 70 -13.02 2.15 0.83
N LEU A 71 -11.98 2.90 0.47
CA LEU A 71 -11.26 3.75 1.43
C LEU A 71 -12.14 4.90 1.93
N CYS A 72 -12.98 5.48 1.07
CA CYS A 72 -13.99 6.46 1.46
C CYS A 72 -15.01 5.88 2.43
N LEU A 73 -15.25 4.56 2.45
CA LEU A 73 -16.08 3.95 3.46
C LEU A 73 -15.33 3.74 4.78
N LEU A 74 -14.13 3.16 4.72
CA LEU A 74 -13.35 2.80 5.90
C LEU A 74 -12.93 4.00 6.76
N PHE A 75 -12.56 5.11 6.12
CA PHE A 75 -11.97 6.26 6.80
C PHE A 75 -12.92 7.45 6.93
N ASN A 76 -14.22 7.24 6.70
CA ASN A 76 -15.22 8.29 6.82
C ASN A 76 -15.71 8.44 8.27
N ASN A 77 -15.54 9.65 8.81
CA ASN A 77 -16.03 10.06 10.13
C ASN A 77 -17.42 10.72 10.07
N ASN A 78 -18.14 10.57 8.97
CA ASN A 78 -19.47 11.11 8.69
C ASN A 78 -19.59 12.65 8.78
N PRO A 79 -18.70 13.44 8.15
CA PRO A 79 -18.78 14.90 8.20
C PRO A 79 -19.85 15.47 7.25
N ILE A 80 -20.24 14.71 6.22
CA ILE A 80 -21.21 15.10 5.18
C ILE A 80 -22.36 14.12 5.24
N SER A 81 -23.57 14.58 5.59
CA SER A 81 -24.74 13.71 5.78
C SER A 81 -25.16 12.97 4.50
N SER A 82 -25.04 13.61 3.33
CA SER A 82 -25.38 13.00 2.04
C SER A 82 -24.42 11.87 1.62
N TYR A 83 -23.24 11.82 2.22
CA TYR A 83 -22.21 10.81 2.00
C TYR A 83 -21.72 10.23 3.34
N SER A 84 -22.66 9.95 4.25
CA SER A 84 -22.35 9.12 5.42
C SER A 84 -21.94 7.70 4.98
N THR A 85 -21.25 6.96 5.84
CA THR A 85 -20.87 5.56 5.60
C THR A 85 -22.10 4.73 5.19
N GLU A 86 -23.21 4.85 5.92
CA GLU A 86 -24.49 4.18 5.58
C GLU A 86 -25.03 4.60 4.20
N SER A 87 -24.94 5.89 3.87
CA SER A 87 -25.38 6.39 2.55
C SER A 87 -24.51 5.85 1.42
N LEU A 88 -23.20 5.76 1.63
CA LEU A 88 -22.25 5.20 0.66
C LEU A 88 -22.45 3.69 0.48
N GLU A 89 -22.70 2.95 1.56
CA GLU A 89 -23.02 1.52 1.49
C GLU A 89 -24.31 1.28 0.71
N ARG A 90 -25.35 2.05 1.01
CA ARG A 90 -26.61 1.99 0.26
C ARG A 90 -26.40 2.32 -1.21
N LEU A 91 -25.59 3.33 -1.52
CA LEU A 91 -25.24 3.66 -2.92
C LEU A 91 -24.55 2.51 -3.64
N ILE A 92 -23.61 1.82 -2.98
CA ILE A 92 -22.96 0.63 -3.56
C ILE A 92 -23.99 -0.47 -3.82
N ASN A 93 -24.84 -0.77 -2.84
CA ASN A 93 -25.87 -1.79 -2.98
C ASN A 93 -26.88 -1.48 -4.09
N GLU A 94 -27.36 -0.24 -4.17
CA GLU A 94 -28.42 0.15 -5.11
C GLU A 94 -27.92 0.46 -6.53
N ARG A 95 -26.66 0.91 -6.69
CA ARG A 95 -26.14 1.39 -7.98
C ARG A 95 -25.07 0.51 -8.58
N ILE A 96 -24.31 -0.21 -7.77
CA ILE A 96 -23.21 -1.05 -8.24
C ILE A 96 -23.58 -2.52 -8.16
N ASP A 97 -24.26 -2.95 -7.08
CA ASP A 97 -24.32 -4.33 -6.59
C ASP A 97 -23.05 -4.69 -5.77
N ILE A 98 -23.25 -5.28 -4.57
CA ILE A 98 -22.15 -5.52 -3.62
C ILE A 98 -21.21 -6.59 -4.17
N GLU A 99 -21.75 -7.62 -4.80
CA GLU A 99 -21.02 -8.71 -5.42
C GLU A 99 -20.16 -8.17 -6.57
N LEU A 100 -20.73 -7.31 -7.42
CA LEU A 100 -19.97 -6.64 -8.48
C LEU A 100 -18.85 -5.76 -7.90
N PHE A 101 -19.13 -4.99 -6.84
CA PHE A 101 -18.13 -4.17 -6.20
C PHE A 101 -16.96 -5.01 -5.64
N GLN A 102 -17.26 -6.10 -4.94
CA GLN A 102 -16.26 -7.02 -4.40
C GLN A 102 -15.46 -7.72 -5.51
N GLU A 103 -16.11 -8.11 -6.61
CA GLU A 103 -15.45 -8.67 -7.79
C GLU A 103 -14.44 -7.66 -8.36
N LYS A 104 -14.87 -6.42 -8.62
CA LYS A 104 -14.02 -5.36 -9.18
C LYS A 104 -12.85 -5.04 -8.26
N LEU A 105 -13.08 -4.99 -6.94
CA LEU A 105 -12.02 -4.81 -5.95
C LEU A 105 -10.98 -5.93 -6.07
N ALA A 106 -11.42 -7.20 -5.99
CA ALA A 106 -10.55 -8.38 -5.96
C ALA A 106 -9.75 -8.62 -7.24
N ILE A 107 -10.13 -8.01 -8.37
CA ILE A 107 -9.36 -8.12 -9.62
C ILE A 107 -7.98 -7.44 -9.50
N LEU A 108 -7.83 -6.41 -8.67
CA LEU A 108 -6.55 -5.68 -8.55
C LEU A 108 -5.39 -6.62 -8.19
N SER A 109 -5.59 -7.48 -7.18
CA SER A 109 -4.57 -8.44 -6.72
C SER A 109 -4.27 -9.56 -7.73
N LYS A 110 -5.19 -9.82 -8.67
CA LYS A 110 -5.03 -10.82 -9.74
C LYS A 110 -4.33 -10.25 -10.97
N SER A 111 -4.22 -8.94 -11.09
CA SER A 111 -3.60 -8.29 -12.24
C SER A 111 -2.10 -8.60 -12.35
N GLU A 112 -1.59 -8.65 -13.58
CA GLU A 112 -0.15 -8.77 -13.81
C GLU A 112 0.64 -7.57 -13.23
N TYR A 113 0.03 -6.39 -13.23
CA TYR A 113 0.63 -5.17 -12.69
C TYR A 113 0.89 -5.32 -11.18
N TYR A 114 -0.08 -5.86 -10.44
CA TYR A 114 0.07 -6.11 -9.01
C TYR A 114 1.11 -7.20 -8.74
N THR A 115 1.06 -8.30 -9.50
CA THR A 115 2.03 -9.39 -9.39
C THR A 115 3.47 -8.91 -9.60
N LYS A 116 3.70 -8.02 -10.58
CA LYS A 116 5.01 -7.41 -10.83
C LYS A 116 5.44 -6.46 -9.70
N ALA A 117 4.50 -5.70 -9.12
CA ALA A 117 4.78 -4.76 -8.04
C ALA A 117 5.25 -5.45 -6.75
N VAL A 118 4.59 -6.55 -6.35
CA VAL A 118 4.93 -7.26 -5.11
C VAL A 118 6.29 -7.98 -5.16
N GLN A 119 6.77 -8.34 -6.36
CA GLN A 119 8.05 -9.03 -6.55
C GLN A 119 9.27 -8.10 -6.49
N LYS A 120 9.07 -6.77 -6.52
CA LYS A 120 10.17 -5.79 -6.58
C LYS A 120 10.05 -4.75 -5.45
N PRO A 121 10.44 -5.10 -4.20
CA PRO A 121 10.46 -4.13 -3.09
C PRO A 121 11.46 -2.99 -3.32
N GLN A 122 12.52 -3.24 -4.09
CA GLN A 122 13.49 -2.21 -4.46
C GLN A 122 13.13 -1.57 -5.81
N LEU A 123 12.98 -0.24 -5.82
CA LEU A 123 12.83 0.59 -7.01
C LEU A 123 14.11 0.52 -7.88
N LYS A 124 14.22 -0.50 -8.72
CA LYS A 124 15.27 -0.61 -9.75
C LYS A 124 14.64 -0.29 -11.10
N LEU A 125 14.69 0.98 -11.48
CA LEU A 125 14.11 1.49 -12.71
C LEU A 125 15.10 1.34 -13.87
N SER A 126 14.81 0.45 -14.81
CA SER A 126 15.53 0.40 -16.10
C SER A 126 14.85 1.27 -17.16
N LYS A 127 13.51 1.40 -17.11
CA LYS A 127 12.67 2.29 -17.93
C LYS A 127 11.44 2.74 -17.13
N SER A 128 11.09 4.02 -17.21
CA SER A 128 9.97 4.62 -16.47
C SER A 128 8.58 4.24 -17.02
N SER A 129 8.50 3.67 -18.24
CA SER A 129 7.25 3.36 -18.94
C SER A 129 6.60 2.04 -18.54
N ASP A 130 7.30 1.20 -17.77
CA ASP A 130 6.87 -0.18 -17.54
C ASP A 130 6.33 -0.39 -16.12
N MET A 131 6.40 0.64 -15.27
CA MET A 131 5.96 0.59 -13.88
C MET A 131 4.60 1.28 -13.74
N ILE A 132 3.56 0.46 -13.61
CA ILE A 132 2.17 0.92 -13.43
C ILE A 132 1.78 0.99 -11.96
N LEU A 133 2.21 0.00 -11.16
CA LEU A 133 2.03 -0.06 -9.72
C LEU A 133 3.39 -0.24 -9.05
N ASP A 134 3.59 0.41 -7.90
CA ASP A 134 4.75 0.21 -7.05
C ASP A 134 4.45 -0.70 -5.85
N TYR A 135 5.51 -1.14 -5.18
CA TYR A 135 5.43 -2.05 -4.04
C TYR A 135 4.65 -1.45 -2.86
N GLU A 136 4.79 -0.14 -2.61
CA GLU A 136 4.14 0.53 -1.48
C GLU A 136 2.63 0.57 -1.67
N PHE A 137 2.17 0.87 -2.88
CA PHE A 137 0.76 0.81 -3.23
C PHE A 137 0.21 -0.62 -3.15
N ALA A 138 0.96 -1.62 -3.63
CA ALA A 138 0.54 -3.02 -3.51
C ALA A 138 0.37 -3.44 -2.03
N ARG A 139 1.28 -2.99 -1.16
CA ARG A 139 1.15 -3.21 0.30
C ARG A 139 -0.08 -2.49 0.87
N LEU A 140 -0.30 -1.23 0.49
CA LEU A 140 -1.46 -0.44 0.90
C LEU A 140 -2.78 -1.14 0.55
N TYR A 141 -2.91 -1.60 -0.70
CA TYR A 141 -4.07 -2.37 -1.13
C TYR A 141 -4.27 -3.61 -0.27
N LYS A 142 -3.20 -4.39 -0.07
CA LYS A 142 -3.27 -5.64 0.69
C LYS A 142 -3.71 -5.44 2.14
N THR A 143 -3.32 -4.30 2.74
CA THR A 143 -3.73 -3.94 4.10
C THR A 143 -5.23 -3.71 4.22
N PHE A 144 -5.88 -3.10 3.22
CA PHE A 144 -7.26 -2.62 3.34
C PHE A 144 -8.31 -3.42 2.57
N GLU A 145 -7.93 -4.22 1.56
CA GLU A 145 -8.83 -5.08 0.77
C GLU A 145 -9.77 -5.91 1.68
N GLY A 146 -9.21 -6.60 2.68
CA GLY A 146 -9.98 -7.43 3.60
C GLY A 146 -10.95 -6.63 4.45
N SER A 147 -10.49 -5.50 5.01
CA SER A 147 -11.33 -4.63 5.84
C SER A 147 -12.52 -4.04 5.07
N ILE A 148 -12.31 -3.60 3.82
CA ILE A 148 -13.37 -3.10 2.93
C ILE A 148 -14.41 -4.21 2.71
N THR A 149 -13.94 -5.40 2.35
CA THR A 149 -14.81 -6.56 2.06
C THR A 149 -15.63 -6.94 3.28
N HIS A 150 -15.00 -7.05 4.46
CA HIS A 150 -15.68 -7.41 5.70
C HIS A 150 -16.77 -6.42 6.12
N MET A 151 -16.52 -5.13 5.94
CA MET A 151 -17.48 -4.09 6.30
C MET A 151 -18.75 -4.17 5.44
N LEU A 152 -18.62 -4.39 4.13
CA LEU A 152 -19.77 -4.56 3.23
C LEU A 152 -20.56 -5.84 3.51
N THR A 153 -19.88 -6.95 3.83
CA THR A 153 -20.54 -8.23 4.16
C THR A 153 -21.24 -8.21 5.52
N ARG A 154 -20.69 -7.53 6.53
CA ARG A 154 -21.35 -7.42 7.85
C ARG A 154 -22.68 -6.69 7.77
N ASN A 155 -22.73 -5.64 6.97
CA ASN A 155 -23.91 -4.78 6.90
C ASN A 155 -25.01 -5.36 6.01
N SER A 156 -24.67 -6.15 4.98
CA SER A 156 -25.66 -6.90 4.19
C SER A 156 -26.45 -7.91 5.05
N ILE A 157 -25.79 -8.58 5.99
CA ILE A 157 -26.42 -9.52 6.94
C ILE A 157 -27.33 -8.78 7.94
N SER A 158 -26.97 -7.55 8.32
CA SER A 158 -27.78 -6.73 9.24
C SER A 158 -29.09 -6.21 8.64
N SER A 159 -29.19 -6.18 7.29
CA SER A 159 -30.37 -5.71 6.56
C SER A 159 -31.43 -6.79 6.27
N THR A 160 -31.10 -8.08 6.34
CA THR A 160 -31.99 -9.17 5.87
C THR A 160 -32.62 -10.06 6.95
N ASP A 161 -32.15 -10.08 8.19
CA ASP A 161 -32.76 -10.91 9.25
C ASP A 161 -32.74 -10.24 10.63
N ARG A 162 -33.82 -9.51 10.95
CA ARG A 162 -34.11 -9.02 12.32
C ARG A 162 -35.31 -9.75 12.93
N THR A 163 -35.34 -11.08 12.88
CA THR A 163 -36.35 -11.82 13.65
C THR A 163 -35.84 -12.92 14.55
N LEU A 164 -34.64 -13.48 14.39
CA LEU A 164 -34.12 -14.47 15.33
C LEU A 164 -32.59 -14.41 15.30
N ILE A 165 -31.95 -14.03 16.42
CA ILE A 165 -30.73 -14.63 17.00
C ILE A 165 -30.24 -13.69 18.14
N ASP A 166 -29.95 -14.34 19.27
CA ASP A 166 -29.50 -13.89 20.59
C ASP A 166 -28.25 -12.97 20.67
N PRO A 167 -27.89 -12.42 21.85
CA PRO A 167 -26.97 -11.29 21.98
C PRO A 167 -25.52 -11.69 21.70
N ILE A 168 -25.02 -11.31 20.52
CA ILE A 168 -23.62 -11.45 20.15
C ILE A 168 -22.81 -10.27 20.72
N SER A 169 -22.49 -10.38 22.00
CA SER A 169 -21.48 -9.56 22.69
C SER A 169 -20.19 -10.34 22.95
N THR A 170 -19.72 -11.10 21.95
CA THR A 170 -18.48 -11.92 22.05
C THR A 170 -17.53 -11.79 20.84
N ASN A 171 -17.90 -11.12 19.75
CA ASN A 171 -17.05 -11.05 18.53
C ASN A 171 -16.13 -9.81 18.43
N LEU A 172 -16.25 -8.84 19.36
CA LEU A 172 -15.31 -7.71 19.41
C LEU A 172 -13.92 -8.14 19.92
N ASP A 173 -13.86 -9.20 20.73
CA ASP A 173 -12.61 -9.66 21.35
C ASP A 173 -11.75 -10.48 20.36
N GLU A 174 -12.34 -11.26 19.45
CA GLU A 174 -11.57 -12.05 18.46
C GLU A 174 -10.95 -11.19 17.36
N GLN A 175 -11.61 -10.10 16.94
CA GLN A 175 -11.04 -9.15 15.97
C GLN A 175 -9.95 -8.28 16.58
N GLN A 176 -10.08 -7.87 17.85
CA GLN A 176 -9.00 -7.19 18.58
C GLN A 176 -7.83 -8.15 18.81
N THR A 177 -8.09 -9.40 19.16
CA THR A 177 -7.05 -10.42 19.35
C THR A 177 -6.30 -10.70 18.05
N SER A 178 -6.99 -10.86 16.92
CA SER A 178 -6.34 -11.07 15.61
C SER A 178 -5.52 -9.87 15.17
N THR A 179 -6.03 -8.65 15.35
CA THR A 179 -5.29 -7.42 15.02
C THR A 179 -4.07 -7.23 15.93
N MET A 180 -4.20 -7.52 17.23
CA MET A 180 -3.09 -7.52 18.19
C MET A 180 -2.06 -8.60 17.88
N MET A 181 -2.48 -9.77 17.38
CA MET A 181 -1.58 -10.86 17.03
C MET A 181 -0.72 -10.50 15.82
N ILE A 182 -1.33 -9.91 14.78
CA ILE A 182 -0.61 -9.37 13.61
C ILE A 182 0.35 -8.25 14.01
N HIS A 183 -0.08 -7.35 14.92
CA HIS A 183 0.78 -6.27 15.40
C HIS A 183 1.96 -6.80 16.23
N ASN A 184 1.73 -7.79 17.10
CA ASN A 184 2.80 -8.44 17.87
C ASN A 184 3.78 -9.20 16.98
N ASP A 185 3.30 -9.90 15.95
CA ASP A 185 4.17 -10.58 15.00
C ASP A 185 4.99 -9.58 14.17
N LEU A 186 4.41 -8.44 13.78
CA LEU A 186 5.13 -7.36 13.10
C LEU A 186 6.19 -6.73 14.01
N ILE A 187 5.86 -6.45 15.27
CA ILE A 187 6.83 -5.93 16.27
C ILE A 187 7.97 -6.93 16.46
N ARG A 188 7.65 -8.23 16.54
CA ARG A 188 8.66 -9.28 16.71
C ARG A 188 9.58 -9.37 15.51
N GLN A 189 9.05 -9.33 14.28
CA GLN A 189 9.87 -9.28 13.07
C GLN A 189 10.74 -8.02 13.04
N GLN A 190 10.17 -6.85 13.37
CA GLN A 190 10.93 -5.61 13.45
C GLN A 190 12.05 -5.68 14.50
N ALA A 191 11.79 -6.27 15.67
CA ALA A 191 12.81 -6.47 16.70
C ALA A 191 13.93 -7.41 16.23
N GLU A 192 13.60 -8.46 15.47
CA GLU A 192 14.56 -9.36 14.87
C GLU A 192 15.44 -8.65 13.83
N HIS A 193 14.83 -7.88 12.93
CA HIS A 193 15.57 -7.05 11.96
C HIS A 193 16.47 -6.01 12.64
N ILE A 194 15.99 -5.35 13.71
CA ILE A 194 16.81 -4.40 14.49
C ILE A 194 18.03 -5.10 15.10
N ASN A 195 17.87 -6.32 15.61
CA ASN A 195 19.00 -7.07 16.16
C ASN A 195 20.00 -7.49 15.07
N VAL A 196 19.52 -7.93 13.91
CA VAL A 196 20.39 -8.23 12.76
C VAL A 196 21.17 -6.99 12.34
N TYR A 197 20.51 -5.84 12.15
CA TYR A 197 21.19 -4.60 11.77
C TYR A 197 22.19 -4.13 12.82
N LYS A 198 21.86 -4.21 14.12
CA LYS A 198 22.82 -3.90 15.19
C LYS A 198 24.03 -4.83 15.18
N GLN A 199 23.84 -6.10 14.81
CA GLN A 199 24.93 -7.07 14.73
C GLN A 199 25.82 -6.80 13.51
N GLU A 200 25.24 -6.46 12.35
CA GLU A 200 25.97 -6.00 11.16
C GLU A 200 26.74 -4.70 11.44
N GLU A 201 26.11 -3.72 12.09
CA GLU A 201 26.75 -2.46 12.50
C GLU A 201 27.97 -2.75 13.40
N LYS A 202 27.84 -3.65 14.35
CA LYS A 202 28.95 -4.05 15.22
C LYS A 202 30.08 -4.73 14.46
N GLN A 203 29.76 -5.58 13.48
CA GLN A 203 30.77 -6.22 12.63
C GLN A 203 31.52 -5.19 11.76
N LEU A 204 30.80 -4.26 11.14
CA LEU A 204 31.37 -3.17 10.35
C LEU A 204 32.27 -2.25 11.17
N ILE A 205 31.87 -1.94 12.41
CA ILE A 205 32.71 -1.15 13.34
C ILE A 205 34.01 -1.91 13.67
N GLN A 206 33.93 -3.21 13.94
CA GLN A 206 35.13 -4.03 14.21
C GLN A 206 36.07 -4.11 13.01
N GLU A 207 35.53 -4.27 11.79
CA GLU A 207 36.33 -4.23 10.57
C GLU A 207 36.97 -2.85 10.36
N CYS A 208 36.24 -1.76 10.57
CA CYS A 208 36.79 -0.40 10.51
C CYS A 208 37.96 -0.21 11.49
N ASP A 209 37.83 -0.68 12.72
CA ASP A 209 38.90 -0.58 13.72
C ASP A 209 40.12 -1.44 13.35
N MET A 210 39.89 -2.62 12.77
CA MET A 210 40.96 -3.48 12.26
C MET A 210 41.72 -2.81 11.11
N TYR A 211 41.01 -2.24 10.13
CA TYR A 211 41.64 -1.53 9.02
C TYR A 211 42.36 -0.27 9.48
N LYS A 212 41.82 0.47 10.45
CA LYS A 212 42.51 1.63 11.06
C LYS A 212 43.85 1.24 11.69
N LYS A 213 43.89 0.16 12.47
CA LYS A 213 45.17 -0.33 13.05
C LYS A 213 46.16 -0.72 11.96
N LYS A 214 45.70 -1.40 10.93
CA LYS A 214 46.56 -1.79 9.81
C LYS A 214 47.12 -0.58 9.05
N ILE A 215 46.36 0.50 8.94
CA ILE A 215 46.84 1.77 8.38
C ILE A 215 47.95 2.35 9.26
N ILE A 216 47.77 2.40 10.58
CA ILE A 216 48.79 2.90 11.52
C ILE A 216 50.08 2.08 11.42
N ASP A 217 49.99 0.74 11.45
CA ASP A 217 51.17 -0.13 11.36
C ASP A 217 51.93 0.07 10.02
N LEU A 218 51.20 0.30 8.93
CA LEU A 218 51.79 0.59 7.62
C LEU A 218 52.42 1.98 7.56
N GLU A 219 51.82 2.97 8.20
CA GLU A 219 52.39 4.33 8.32
C GLU A 219 53.70 4.31 9.11
N GLU A 220 53.76 3.55 10.22
CA GLU A 220 54.99 3.35 11.00
C GLU A 220 56.10 2.67 10.18
N GLN A 221 55.76 1.61 9.44
CA GLN A 221 56.73 0.93 8.54
C GLN A 221 57.25 1.86 7.45
N ILE A 222 56.38 2.69 6.87
CA ILE A 222 56.78 3.68 5.85
C ILE A 222 57.74 4.71 6.46
N GLU A 223 57.49 5.17 7.68
CA GLU A 223 58.33 6.15 8.37
C GLU A 223 59.69 5.58 8.76
N GLU A 224 59.74 4.32 9.20
CA GLU A 224 60.96 3.59 9.51
C GLU A 224 61.83 3.37 8.26
N ILE A 225 61.23 2.98 7.13
CA ILE A 225 61.92 2.83 5.84
C ILE A 225 62.45 4.18 5.35
N LYS A 226 61.66 5.27 5.47
CA LYS A 226 62.10 6.63 5.11
C LYS A 226 63.32 7.05 5.92
N SER A 227 63.32 6.78 7.22
CA SER A 227 64.44 7.09 8.12
C SER A 227 65.73 6.34 7.72
N CYS A 228 65.64 5.04 7.46
CA CYS A 228 66.77 4.23 6.97
C CYS A 228 67.34 4.75 5.64
N LEU A 229 66.48 5.15 4.70
CA LEU A 229 66.92 5.72 3.42
C LEU A 229 67.64 7.06 3.60
N THR A 230 67.16 7.93 4.50
CA THR A 230 67.84 9.21 4.78
C THR A 230 69.21 9.04 5.42
N GLN A 231 69.42 7.97 6.21
CA GLN A 231 70.74 7.67 6.82
C GLN A 231 71.76 7.09 5.83
N HIS A 232 71.32 6.50 4.71
CA HIS A 232 72.19 5.92 3.68
C HIS A 232 72.47 6.86 2.49
N THR A 233 71.96 8.11 2.52
CA THR A 233 72.15 9.10 1.44
C THR A 233 73.15 10.22 1.83
N ILE A 234 73.94 10.03 2.89
CA ILE A 234 75.07 10.90 3.30
C ILE A 234 76.37 10.15 3.04
#